data_AF-A0ABD2WYI4-F1
#
_entry.id   AF-A0ABD2WYI4-F1
#
_cell.length_a   1.000
_cell.length_b   1.000
_cell.length_c   1.000
_cell.angle_alpha   90.00
_cell.angle_beta   90.00
_cell.angle_gamma   90.00
#
_symmetry.space_group_name_H-M   'P 1'
#
loop_
_entity.id
_entity.type
_entity.pdbx_description
1 polymer ?
#
loop_
_entity_poly.entity_id
_entity_poly.type
_entity_poly.pdbx_seq_one_letter_code
_entity_poly.pdbx_strand_id
1 'polypeptide(L)'
;MKFSCIDLSFISANLAIKTNWSVNNDPWGSDHFPITIEINVTPTRLTRKNFKYNLNKLDWDAFHDTLTSNAHLFSSMEFLNCNHVERYNSFKNLIISAIENNMQSKRSTHSTKEKKTRVTTVQATKQSNKTTIENNIWRDDECERAVRIRTATYKSLKYRCTLETLINYKKIVAETRRKLKETKKQSFMNLCQSVHKFTPIAKV
;
A
#
# COMPACT_ATOMS: atom_id res chain seq x y z
N MET A 1 18.90 39.67 -12.10
CA MET A 1 17.97 38.52 -12.15
C MET A 1 16.67 38.94 -11.48
N LYS A 2 15.52 38.56 -12.04
CA LYS A 2 14.20 38.91 -11.51
C LYS A 2 13.61 37.66 -10.89
N PHE A 3 13.19 37.73 -9.63
CA PHE A 3 12.53 36.62 -8.93
C PHE A 3 11.01 36.79 -9.00
N SER A 4 10.29 35.68 -9.01
CA SER A 4 8.83 35.63 -8.94
C SER A 4 8.39 34.77 -7.76
N CYS A 5 7.37 35.22 -7.03
CA CYS A 5 6.73 34.46 -5.95
C CYS A 5 5.42 33.89 -6.48
N ILE A 6 5.47 32.69 -7.08
CA ILE A 6 4.29 32.03 -7.66
C ILE A 6 3.74 30.92 -6.75
N ASP A 7 4.55 30.47 -5.79
CA ASP A 7 4.21 29.40 -4.86
C ASP A 7 3.42 29.98 -3.67
N LEU A 8 2.19 29.50 -3.49
CA LEU A 8 1.25 29.98 -2.47
C LEU A 8 0.92 28.88 -1.45
N SER A 9 0.74 29.28 -0.20
CA SER A 9 0.32 28.40 0.90
C SER A 9 -0.95 28.96 1.56
N PHE A 10 -1.99 28.15 1.67
CA PHE A 10 -3.24 28.52 2.34
C PHE A 10 -3.37 27.81 3.68
N ILE A 11 -3.88 28.51 4.69
CA ILE A 11 -3.99 28.02 6.05
C ILE A 11 -5.24 28.61 6.72
N SER A 12 -5.85 27.87 7.65
CA SER A 12 -6.92 28.41 8.48
C SER A 12 -6.34 29.38 9.53
N ALA A 13 -7.11 30.40 9.92
CA ALA A 13 -6.67 31.40 10.90
C ALA A 13 -6.17 30.77 12.22
N ASN A 14 -6.85 29.72 12.69
CA ASN A 14 -6.50 28.99 13.91
C ASN A 14 -5.14 28.29 13.83
N LEU A 15 -4.74 27.85 12.63
CA LEU A 15 -3.46 27.17 12.42
C LEU A 15 -2.35 28.17 12.10
N ALA A 16 -2.67 29.30 11.48
CA ALA A 16 -1.72 30.36 11.14
C ALA A 16 -0.96 30.87 12.37
N ILE A 17 -1.66 31.08 13.49
CA ILE A 17 -1.05 31.52 14.76
C ILE A 17 -0.03 30.51 15.29
N LYS A 18 -0.21 29.22 14.98
CA LYS A 18 0.67 28.14 15.42
C LYS A 18 1.73 27.78 14.38
N THR A 19 1.88 28.57 13.32
CA THR A 19 2.71 28.22 12.18
C THR A 19 3.75 29.29 11.91
N ASN A 20 4.99 28.87 11.67
CA ASN A 20 6.03 29.70 11.13
C ASN A 20 6.19 29.40 9.63
N TRP A 21 6.30 30.44 8.80
CA TRP A 21 6.37 30.32 7.34
C TRP A 21 7.58 31.10 6.85
N SER A 22 8.41 30.48 6.03
CA SER A 22 9.61 31.11 5.48
C SER A 22 9.96 30.57 4.10
N VAL A 23 10.69 31.37 3.33
CA VAL A 23 11.31 30.95 2.07
C VAL A 23 12.80 30.80 2.30
N ASN A 24 13.37 29.68 1.86
CA ASN A 24 14.79 29.43 1.99
C ASN A 24 15.58 30.24 0.95
N ASN A 25 16.78 30.70 1.29
CA ASN A 25 17.64 31.48 0.40
C ASN A 25 18.46 30.63 -0.58
N ASP A 26 18.43 29.31 -0.44
CA ASP A 26 19.15 28.36 -1.30
C ASP A 26 18.13 27.52 -2.08
N PRO A 27 18.16 27.55 -3.43
CA PRO A 27 17.25 26.77 -4.27
C PRO A 27 17.61 25.27 -4.34
N TRP A 28 18.69 24.83 -3.68
CA TRP A 28 19.15 23.44 -3.64
C TRP A 28 19.33 22.80 -5.03
N GLY A 29 19.79 23.61 -5.99
CA GLY A 29 20.03 23.19 -7.37
C GLY A 29 18.77 23.12 -8.25
N SER A 30 17.63 23.62 -7.78
CA SER A 30 16.44 23.89 -8.61
C SER A 30 16.42 25.34 -9.11
N ASP A 31 15.43 25.65 -9.93
CA ASP A 31 15.00 26.98 -10.36
C ASP A 31 13.95 27.62 -9.42
N HIS A 32 13.56 26.94 -8.34
CA HIS A 32 12.61 27.42 -7.32
C HIS A 32 13.24 27.44 -5.91
N PHE A 33 12.86 28.42 -5.10
CA PHE A 33 13.22 28.47 -3.68
C PHE A 33 12.24 27.65 -2.83
N PRO A 34 12.72 26.75 -1.95
CA PRO A 34 11.86 25.98 -1.06
C PRO A 34 11.08 26.87 -0.08
N ILE A 35 9.79 26.57 0.11
CA ILE A 35 8.97 27.10 1.21
C ILE A 35 9.04 26.14 2.40
N THR A 36 9.37 26.64 3.57
CA THR A 36 9.38 25.91 4.84
C THR A 36 8.21 26.36 5.72
N ILE A 37 7.37 25.40 6.11
CA ILE A 37 6.21 25.61 6.99
C ILE A 37 6.41 24.75 8.24
N GLU A 38 6.63 25.40 9.38
CA GLU A 38 6.78 24.76 10.67
C GLU A 38 5.50 24.95 11.47
N ILE A 39 4.82 23.85 11.79
CA ILE A 39 3.57 23.89 12.54
C ILE A 39 3.85 23.44 13.98
N ASN A 40 3.78 24.40 14.91
CA ASN A 40 4.07 24.24 16.34
C ASN A 40 2.90 23.59 17.09
N VAL A 41 2.46 22.42 16.62
CA VAL A 41 1.50 21.58 17.34
C VAL A 41 2.06 20.18 17.46
N THR A 42 1.97 19.60 18.66
CA THR A 42 2.29 18.20 18.86
C THR A 42 1.31 17.36 18.03
N PRO A 43 1.76 16.62 17.00
CA PRO A 43 0.87 15.83 16.19
C PRO A 43 0.29 14.71 17.06
N THR A 44 -0.99 14.80 17.40
CA THR A 44 -1.69 13.65 17.97
C THR A 44 -1.73 12.58 16.89
N ARG A 45 -0.99 11.50 17.09
CA ARG A 45 -0.99 10.35 16.19
C ARG A 45 -2.35 9.68 16.30
N LEU A 46 -3.32 10.16 15.53
CA LEU A 46 -4.56 9.45 15.34
C LEU A 46 -4.18 8.10 14.75
N THR A 47 -4.44 7.03 15.49
CA THR A 47 -4.51 5.71 14.88
C THR A 47 -5.64 5.85 13.87
N ARG A 48 -5.30 5.99 12.59
CA ARG A 48 -6.27 5.73 11.53
C ARG A 48 -6.66 4.28 11.74
N LYS A 49 -7.76 4.04 12.47
CA LYS A 49 -8.41 2.74 12.47
C LYS A 49 -8.71 2.51 11.00
N ASN A 50 -8.01 1.56 10.38
CA ASN A 50 -8.40 1.11 9.06
C ASN A 50 -9.75 0.45 9.27
N PHE A 51 -10.85 1.20 9.04
CA PHE A 51 -12.22 0.69 9.05
C PHE A 51 -12.47 -0.18 7.81
N LYS A 52 -11.51 -1.04 7.45
CA LYS A 52 -11.62 -1.95 6.32
C LYS A 52 -11.96 -3.31 6.88
N TYR A 53 -13.22 -3.69 6.74
CA TYR A 53 -13.64 -5.08 6.93
C TYR A 53 -12.91 -5.97 5.91
N ASN A 54 -12.37 -7.09 6.37
CA ASN A 54 -11.81 -8.10 5.46
C ASN A 54 -12.95 -8.98 4.96
N LEU A 55 -13.57 -8.56 3.85
CA LEU A 55 -14.73 -9.23 3.28
C LEU A 55 -14.45 -10.66 2.79
N ASN A 56 -13.18 -11.04 2.60
CA ASN A 56 -12.82 -12.42 2.26
C ASN A 56 -13.08 -13.42 3.41
N LYS A 57 -13.35 -12.92 4.62
CA LYS A 57 -13.70 -13.72 5.81
C LYS A 57 -15.17 -13.63 6.19
N LEU A 58 -15.97 -12.95 5.38
CA LEU A 58 -17.40 -12.85 5.59
C LEU A 58 -18.06 -14.13 5.07
N ASP A 59 -18.95 -14.70 5.87
CA ASP A 59 -19.88 -15.72 5.38
C ASP A 59 -20.96 -15.03 4.54
N TRP A 60 -20.85 -15.15 3.22
CA TRP A 60 -21.72 -14.43 2.28
C TRP A 60 -23.14 -14.99 2.26
N ASP A 61 -23.30 -16.30 2.48
CA ASP A 61 -24.61 -16.94 2.49
C ASP A 61 -25.38 -16.50 3.75
N ALA A 62 -24.75 -16.59 4.92
CA ALA A 62 -25.36 -16.12 6.18
C ALA A 62 -25.60 -14.60 6.19
N PHE A 63 -24.72 -13.81 5.55
CA PHE A 63 -24.94 -12.38 5.34
C PHE A 63 -26.17 -12.09 4.47
N HIS A 64 -26.32 -12.81 3.36
CA HIS A 64 -27.48 -12.67 2.48
C HIS A 64 -28.79 -13.04 3.18
N ASP A 65 -28.79 -14.13 3.95
CA ASP A 65 -29.94 -14.54 4.74
C ASP A 65 -30.31 -13.46 5.78
N THR A 66 -29.31 -12.95 6.50
CA THR A 66 -29.49 -11.88 7.50
C THR A 66 -30.13 -10.63 6.88
N LEU A 67 -29.67 -10.19 5.70
CA LEU A 67 -30.24 -9.02 5.03
C LEU A 67 -31.67 -9.29 4.55
N THR A 68 -31.91 -10.46 3.96
CA THR A 68 -33.22 -10.84 3.43
C THR A 68 -34.26 -10.94 4.54
N SER A 69 -33.90 -11.54 5.68
CA SER A 69 -34.76 -11.61 6.86
C SER A 69 -35.12 -10.23 7.42
N ASN A 70 -34.21 -9.25 7.33
CA ASN A 70 -34.43 -7.89 7.84
C ASN A 70 -35.01 -6.92 6.81
N ALA A 71 -35.24 -7.35 5.57
CA ALA A 71 -35.73 -6.48 4.50
C ALA A 71 -37.11 -5.86 4.82
N HIS A 72 -37.95 -6.57 5.58
CA HIS A 72 -39.27 -6.09 6.00
C HIS A 72 -39.21 -4.82 6.86
N LEU A 73 -38.09 -4.54 7.53
CA LEU A 73 -37.91 -3.33 8.34
C LEU A 73 -38.02 -2.06 7.49
N PHE A 74 -37.66 -2.13 6.20
CA PHE A 74 -37.77 -1.00 5.27
C PHE A 74 -39.20 -0.73 4.80
N SER A 75 -40.12 -1.68 5.01
CA SER A 75 -41.55 -1.50 4.76
C SER A 75 -42.33 -1.11 6.02
N SER A 76 -41.65 -1.01 7.17
CA SER A 76 -42.30 -0.65 8.43
C SER A 76 -42.77 0.81 8.44
N MET A 77 -43.89 1.06 9.13
CA MET A 77 -44.42 2.41 9.27
C MET A 77 -43.44 3.35 10.00
N GLU A 78 -42.66 2.80 10.95
CA GLU A 78 -41.60 3.52 11.64
C GLU A 78 -40.53 4.02 10.66
N PHE A 79 -40.06 3.17 9.74
CA PHE A 79 -39.07 3.55 8.74
C PHE A 79 -39.62 4.56 7.72
N LEU A 80 -40.88 4.40 7.30
CA LEU A 80 -41.53 5.32 6.36
C LEU A 80 -41.80 6.70 6.99
N ASN A 81 -41.91 6.80 8.30
CA ASN A 81 -42.09 8.10 8.98
C ASN A 81 -40.78 8.82 9.30
N CYS A 82 -39.64 8.13 9.22
CA CYS A 82 -38.32 8.74 9.44
C CYS A 82 -37.92 9.75 8.35
N ASN A 83 -37.08 10.71 8.73
CA ASN A 83 -36.45 11.63 7.78
C ASN A 83 -35.36 10.92 6.94
N HIS A 84 -34.89 11.58 5.88
CA HIS A 84 -33.93 10.98 4.95
C HIS A 84 -32.58 10.61 5.59
N VAL A 85 -32.12 11.37 6.60
CA VAL A 85 -30.88 11.10 7.33
C VAL A 85 -31.03 9.86 8.19
N GLU A 86 -32.14 9.74 8.91
CA GLU A 86 -32.48 8.57 9.73
C GLU A 86 -32.62 7.32 8.89
N ARG A 87 -33.34 7.39 7.75
CA ARG A 87 -33.47 6.24 6.83
C ARG A 87 -32.11 5.76 6.32
N TYR A 88 -31.23 6.69 5.93
CA TYR A 88 -29.87 6.36 5.51
C TYR A 88 -29.07 5.70 6.63
N ASN A 89 -29.14 6.25 7.85
CA ASN A 89 -28.45 5.70 9.00
C ASN A 89 -28.97 4.30 9.37
N SER A 90 -30.28 4.07 9.33
CA SER A 90 -30.88 2.76 9.57
C SER A 90 -30.40 1.72 8.55
N PHE A 91 -30.40 2.06 7.26
CA PHE A 91 -29.87 1.18 6.20
C PHE A 91 -28.38 0.89 6.39
N LYS A 92 -27.58 1.94 6.63
CA LYS A 92 -26.14 1.82 6.87
C LYS A 92 -25.85 0.94 8.09
N ASN A 93 -26.56 1.14 9.19
CA ASN A 93 -26.36 0.40 10.43
C ASN A 93 -26.76 -1.07 10.27
N LEU A 94 -27.82 -1.37 9.51
CA LEU A 94 -28.20 -2.74 9.19
C LEU A 94 -27.09 -3.48 8.42
N ILE A 95 -26.49 -2.83 7.40
CA ILE A 95 -25.39 -3.43 6.65
C ILE A 95 -24.18 -3.65 7.55
N ILE A 96 -23.83 -2.66 8.38
CA ILE A 96 -22.70 -2.76 9.31
C ILE A 96 -22.92 -3.89 10.31
N SER A 97 -24.10 -3.99 10.92
CA SER A 97 -24.40 -5.04 11.90
C SER A 97 -24.45 -6.43 11.25
N ALA A 98 -24.99 -6.55 10.03
CA ALA A 98 -24.97 -7.79 9.27
C ALA A 98 -23.54 -8.23 8.93
N ILE A 99 -22.63 -7.30 8.59
CA ILE A 99 -21.22 -7.62 8.39
C ILE A 99 -20.59 -8.08 9.71
N GLU A 100 -20.79 -7.34 10.81
CA GLU A 100 -20.17 -7.63 12.10
C GLU A 100 -20.59 -8.97 12.68
N ASN A 101 -21.86 -9.35 12.52
CA ASN A 101 -22.41 -10.62 13.00
C ASN A 101 -21.93 -11.83 12.18
N ASN A 102 -21.67 -11.64 10.88
CA ASN A 102 -21.30 -12.72 9.96
C ASN A 102 -19.79 -12.78 9.66
N MET A 103 -18.98 -11.89 10.25
CA MET A 103 -17.53 -12.01 10.20
C MET A 103 -17.10 -13.25 10.99
N GLN A 104 -16.42 -14.20 10.32
CA GLN A 104 -15.86 -15.36 11.01
C GLN A 104 -14.83 -14.90 12.05
N SER A 105 -15.26 -14.83 13.31
CA SER A 105 -14.40 -14.58 14.45
C SER A 105 -13.53 -15.80 14.68
N LYS A 106 -12.41 -15.90 13.96
CA LYS A 106 -11.27 -16.69 14.45
C LYS A 106 -10.63 -15.92 15.62
N ARG A 107 -11.37 -15.72 16.71
CA ARG A 107 -10.76 -15.70 18.03
C ARG A 107 -10.24 -17.12 18.23
N SER A 108 -8.95 -17.29 18.01
CA SER A 108 -8.26 -18.49 18.44
C SER A 108 -8.51 -18.66 19.94
N THR A 109 -9.40 -19.57 20.32
CA THR A 109 -9.32 -20.20 21.62
C THR A 109 -7.97 -20.90 21.68
N HIS A 110 -7.21 -20.55 22.70
CA HIS A 110 -5.95 -21.19 23.03
C HIS A 110 -6.24 -22.62 23.49
N SER A 111 -5.29 -23.54 23.26
CA SER A 111 -5.29 -24.96 23.67
C SER A 111 -6.05 -25.91 22.73
N THR A 112 -5.49 -27.01 22.20
CA THR A 112 -4.19 -27.68 22.41
C THR A 112 -3.90 -28.42 21.10
N LYS A 113 -2.89 -28.00 20.32
CA LYS A 113 -2.38 -28.83 19.22
C LYS A 113 -1.20 -29.62 19.74
N GLU A 114 -1.44 -30.90 19.94
CA GLU A 114 -0.42 -31.91 20.21
C GLU A 114 0.73 -31.77 19.22
N LYS A 115 1.93 -31.64 19.77
CA LYS A 115 3.19 -31.66 19.02
C LYS A 115 3.40 -33.06 18.47
N LYS A 116 3.06 -33.28 17.19
CA LYS A 116 3.68 -34.37 16.42
C LYS A 116 5.09 -33.96 16.07
N THR A 117 6.03 -34.44 16.88
CA THR A 117 7.47 -34.49 16.59
C THR A 117 7.67 -35.18 15.24
N ARG A 118 8.09 -34.44 14.21
CA ARG A 118 8.53 -35.03 12.95
C ARG A 118 10.04 -35.01 12.92
N VAL A 119 10.59 -36.22 13.03
CA VAL A 119 12.00 -36.57 12.92
C VAL A 119 12.59 -36.01 11.62
N THR A 120 13.83 -35.56 11.76
CA THR A 120 14.72 -34.98 10.77
C THR A 120 14.96 -35.91 9.59
N THR A 121 14.64 -35.44 8.38
CA THR A 121 15.32 -35.89 7.15
C THR A 121 15.28 -34.77 6.11
N VAL A 122 16.47 -34.18 5.92
CA VAL A 122 17.10 -33.70 4.68
C VAL A 122 16.20 -33.04 3.62
N GLN A 123 16.45 -31.74 3.42
CA GLN A 123 16.30 -30.94 2.20
C GLN A 123 14.99 -31.07 1.41
N ALA A 124 14.07 -30.12 1.66
CA ALA A 124 13.11 -29.68 0.67
C ALA A 124 12.97 -28.16 0.78
N THR A 125 13.61 -27.43 -0.13
CA THR A 125 13.33 -26.02 -0.37
C THR A 125 11.85 -25.88 -0.72
N LYS A 126 11.11 -25.09 0.08
CA LYS A 126 9.71 -24.75 -0.20
C LYS A 126 9.62 -23.95 -1.50
N GLN A 127 9.47 -24.63 -2.63
CA GLN A 127 8.98 -24.04 -3.85
C GLN A 127 7.49 -23.75 -3.64
N SER A 128 7.17 -22.48 -3.43
CA SER A 128 5.80 -22.01 -3.57
C SER A 128 5.39 -22.21 -5.02
N ASN A 129 4.31 -22.95 -5.25
CA ASN A 129 3.63 -23.04 -6.54
C ASN A 129 3.06 -21.67 -6.90
N LYS A 130 3.92 -20.82 -7.49
CA LYS A 130 3.52 -19.62 -8.19
C LYS A 130 3.38 -20.08 -9.64
N THR A 131 2.13 -20.22 -10.08
CA THR A 131 1.78 -20.42 -11.47
C THR A 131 2.63 -19.48 -12.32
N THR A 132 3.43 -20.10 -13.18
CA THR A 132 4.42 -19.51 -14.07
C THR A 132 3.72 -18.61 -15.07
N ILE A 133 3.36 -17.39 -14.64
CA ILE A 133 3.38 -16.26 -15.57
C ILE A 133 4.84 -16.21 -16.00
N GLU A 134 5.10 -16.53 -17.27
CA GLU A 134 6.41 -16.47 -17.92
C GLU A 134 7.25 -15.40 -17.26
N ASN A 135 8.29 -15.85 -16.56
CA ASN A 135 9.23 -14.97 -15.88
C ASN A 135 9.65 -13.94 -16.92
N ASN A 136 9.23 -12.70 -16.71
CA ASN A 136 9.59 -11.55 -17.52
C ASN A 136 11.09 -11.68 -17.79
N ILE A 137 11.48 -11.98 -19.04
CA ILE A 137 12.81 -12.54 -19.39
C ILE A 137 13.96 -11.63 -18.90
N TRP A 138 13.65 -10.36 -18.65
CA TRP A 138 14.57 -9.35 -18.17
C TRP A 138 14.58 -9.13 -16.65
N ARG A 139 13.76 -9.85 -15.87
CA ARG A 139 13.61 -9.61 -14.43
C ARG A 139 14.19 -10.77 -13.63
N ASP A 140 15.47 -10.64 -13.32
CA ASP A 140 16.20 -11.57 -12.47
C ASP A 140 15.97 -11.33 -10.96
N ASP A 141 16.41 -12.28 -10.14
CA ASP A 141 16.34 -12.20 -8.67
C ASP A 141 17.10 -10.98 -8.11
N GLU A 142 18.12 -10.51 -8.82
CA GLU A 142 18.92 -9.36 -8.42
C GLU A 142 18.17 -8.04 -8.59
N CYS A 143 17.42 -7.90 -9.68
CA CYS A 143 16.52 -6.79 -9.93
C CYS A 143 15.42 -6.74 -8.87
N GLU A 144 14.89 -7.90 -8.46
CA GLU A 144 13.93 -7.95 -7.37
C GLU A 144 14.56 -7.54 -6.04
N ARG A 145 15.77 -8.02 -5.73
CA ARG A 145 16.54 -7.63 -4.56
C ARG A 145 16.79 -6.12 -4.52
N ALA A 146 17.21 -5.52 -5.63
CA ALA A 146 17.44 -4.08 -5.73
C ALA A 146 16.16 -3.27 -5.47
N VAL A 147 15.01 -3.69 -6.03
CA VAL A 147 13.71 -3.06 -5.78
C VAL A 147 13.27 -3.20 -4.31
N ARG A 148 13.51 -4.36 -3.68
CA ARG A 148 13.23 -4.56 -2.25
C ARG A 148 14.10 -3.64 -1.38
N ILE A 149 15.39 -3.54 -1.65
CA ILE A 149 16.32 -2.65 -0.93
C ILE A 149 15.89 -1.18 -1.08
N ARG A 150 15.53 -0.74 -2.29
CA ARG A 150 14.98 0.61 -2.53
C ARG A 150 13.71 0.88 -1.72
N THR A 151 12.84 -0.12 -1.61
CA THR A 151 11.60 0.00 -0.83
C THR A 151 11.87 0.07 0.67
N ALA A 152 12.81 -0.73 1.17
CA ALA A 152 13.22 -0.73 2.57
C ALA A 152 13.91 0.58 2.97
N THR A 153 14.79 1.11 2.13
CA THR A 153 15.46 2.41 2.37
C THR A 153 14.51 3.59 2.31
N TYR A 154 13.54 3.58 1.39
CA TYR A 154 12.45 4.59 1.40
C TYR A 154 11.66 4.57 2.71
N LYS A 155 11.32 3.37 3.22
CA LYS A 155 10.66 3.25 4.53
C LYS A 155 11.54 3.84 5.64
N SER A 156 12.83 3.52 5.66
CA SER A 156 13.78 4.09 6.63
C SER A 156 13.82 5.62 6.58
N LEU A 157 13.92 6.21 5.38
CA LEU A 157 13.84 7.66 5.17
C LEU A 157 12.52 8.22 5.73
N LYS A 158 11.39 7.59 5.44
CA LYS A 158 10.07 8.04 5.93
C LYS A 158 9.96 8.02 7.46
N TYR A 159 10.60 7.06 8.13
CA TYR A 159 10.54 6.93 9.59
C TYR A 159 11.55 7.83 10.32
N ARG A 160 12.77 7.96 9.79
CA ARG A 160 13.87 8.67 10.47
C ARG A 160 14.07 10.11 9.99
N CYS A 161 13.76 10.40 8.72
CA CYS A 161 13.82 11.72 8.09
C CYS A 161 15.12 12.51 8.37
N THR A 162 16.28 11.89 8.17
CA THR A 162 17.60 12.53 8.34
C THR A 162 18.29 12.77 6.99
N LEU A 163 19.24 13.69 6.95
CA LEU A 163 20.06 13.94 5.74
C LEU A 163 20.80 12.68 5.29
N GLU A 164 21.37 11.91 6.21
CA GLU A 164 22.05 10.66 5.91
C GLU A 164 21.10 9.64 5.26
N THR A 165 19.88 9.48 5.82
CA THR A 165 18.88 8.56 5.24
C THR A 165 18.38 9.03 3.88
N LEU A 166 18.34 10.34 3.62
CA LEU A 166 18.01 10.91 2.32
C LEU A 166 19.11 10.65 1.28
N ILE A 167 20.38 10.89 1.65
CA ILE A 167 21.54 10.60 0.79
C ILE A 167 21.58 9.12 0.44
N ASN A 168 21.43 8.23 1.43
CA ASN A 168 21.42 6.80 1.21
C ASN A 168 20.28 6.38 0.27
N TYR A 169 19.07 6.90 0.48
CA TYR A 169 17.95 6.61 -0.41
C TYR A 169 18.23 7.05 -1.86
N LYS A 170 18.77 8.25 -2.07
CA LYS A 170 19.14 8.75 -3.41
C LYS A 170 20.18 7.84 -4.10
N LYS A 171 21.21 7.37 -3.36
CA LYS A 171 22.21 6.42 -3.87
C LYS A 171 21.56 5.10 -4.33
N ILE A 172 20.76 4.47 -3.46
CA ILE A 172 20.07 3.22 -3.77
C ILE A 172 19.10 3.36 -4.96
N VAL A 173 18.43 4.51 -5.10
CA VAL A 173 17.57 4.79 -6.27
C VAL A 173 18.40 4.79 -7.56
N ALA A 174 19.55 5.46 -7.58
CA ALA A 174 20.43 5.52 -8.74
C ALA A 174 20.96 4.11 -9.11
N GLU A 175 21.45 3.36 -8.12
CA GLU A 175 21.94 1.99 -8.30
C GLU A 175 20.86 1.06 -8.83
N THR A 176 19.65 1.11 -8.25
CA THR A 176 18.51 0.30 -8.70
C THR A 176 18.15 0.63 -10.15
N ARG A 177 18.10 1.92 -10.51
CA ARG A 177 17.82 2.35 -11.90
C ARG A 177 18.88 1.83 -12.87
N ARG A 178 20.17 1.94 -12.51
CA ARG A 178 21.27 1.43 -13.33
C ARG A 178 21.14 -0.08 -13.55
N LYS A 179 20.95 -0.85 -12.47
CA LYS A 179 20.81 -2.32 -12.54
C LYS A 179 19.64 -2.75 -13.42
N LEU A 180 18.46 -2.16 -13.23
CA LEU A 180 17.28 -2.48 -14.05
C LEU A 180 17.51 -2.18 -15.54
N LYS A 181 18.20 -1.08 -15.86
CA LYS A 181 18.51 -0.71 -17.24
C LYS A 181 19.54 -1.67 -17.86
N GLU A 182 20.56 -2.04 -17.10
CA GLU A 182 21.60 -2.98 -17.50
C GLU A 182 21.04 -4.38 -17.76
N THR A 183 20.29 -4.94 -16.80
CA THR A 183 19.67 -6.26 -16.98
C THR A 183 18.70 -6.26 -18.15
N LYS A 184 17.87 -5.21 -18.30
CA LYS A 184 16.96 -5.11 -19.45
C LYS A 184 17.71 -5.08 -20.78
N LYS A 185 18.81 -4.32 -20.86
CA LYS A 185 19.66 -4.29 -22.06
C LYS A 185 20.25 -5.67 -22.34
N GLN A 186 20.80 -6.33 -21.32
CA GLN A 186 21.44 -7.63 -21.48
C GLN A 186 20.46 -8.71 -21.91
N SER A 187 19.28 -8.77 -21.28
CA SER A 187 18.24 -9.73 -21.67
C SER A 187 17.72 -9.50 -23.07
N PHE A 188 17.61 -8.25 -23.52
CA PHE A 188 17.27 -7.94 -24.91
C PHE A 188 18.36 -8.39 -25.88
N MET A 189 19.64 -8.14 -25.58
CA MET A 189 20.76 -8.62 -26.41
C MET A 189 20.77 -10.15 -26.50
N ASN A 190 20.58 -10.84 -25.38
CA ASN A 190 20.54 -12.30 -25.33
C ASN A 190 19.37 -12.86 -26.17
N LEU A 191 18.19 -12.22 -26.11
CA LEU A 191 17.04 -12.58 -26.92
C LEU A 191 17.35 -12.43 -28.41
N CYS A 192 17.89 -11.28 -28.83
CA CYS A 192 18.27 -11.05 -30.22
C CYS A 192 19.31 -12.06 -30.72
N GLN A 193 20.25 -12.47 -29.86
CA GLN A 193 21.25 -13.50 -30.19
C GLN A 193 20.65 -14.91 -30.31
N SER A 194 19.56 -15.21 -29.58
CA SER A 194 18.88 -16.50 -29.67
C SER A 194 18.00 -16.67 -30.92
N VAL A 195 17.69 -15.57 -31.62
CA VAL A 195 16.89 -15.59 -32.85
C VAL A 195 17.83 -15.63 -34.06
N HIS A 196 17.84 -16.77 -34.76
CA HIS A 196 18.57 -16.96 -36.01
C HIS A 196 17.69 -17.65 -37.06
N LYS A 197 18.16 -17.76 -38.31
CA LYS A 197 17.38 -18.27 -39.46
C LYS A 197 16.79 -19.68 -39.30
N PHE A 198 17.23 -20.45 -38.30
CA PHE A 198 16.73 -21.78 -37.99
C PHE A 198 15.87 -21.83 -36.73
N THR A 199 15.58 -20.69 -36.09
CA THR A 199 14.71 -20.64 -34.89
C THR A 199 13.26 -20.83 -35.34
N PRO A 200 12.57 -21.90 -34.92
CA PRO A 200 11.16 -22.08 -35.26
C PRO A 200 10.29 -20.98 -34.65
N ILE A 201 9.28 -20.52 -35.39
CA ILE A 201 8.41 -19.40 -34.96
C ILE A 201 7.67 -19.69 -33.64
N ALA A 202 7.46 -20.97 -33.31
CA ALA A 202 6.84 -21.41 -32.06
C ALA A 202 7.77 -21.32 -30.84
N LYS A 203 9.06 -21.00 -31.02
CA LYS A 203 10.08 -20.89 -29.96
C LYS A 203 10.59 -19.46 -29.74
N VAL A 204 10.01 -18.47 -30.44
CA VAL A 204 10.27 -17.03 -30.29
C VAL A 204 9.12 -16.40 -29.53
#